data_AF-A0A4Q2AC85-F1
#
_entry.id   AF-A0A4Q2AC85-F1
#
_cell.length_a   1.000
_cell.length_b   1.000
_cell.length_c   1.000
_cell.angle_alpha   90.00
_cell.angle_beta   90.00
_cell.angle_gamma   90.00
#
_symmetry.space_group_name_H-M   'P 1'
#
loop_
_entity.id
_entity.type
_entity.pdbx_description
1 polymer ?
#
loop_
_entity_poly.entity_id
_entity_poly.type
_entity_poly.pdbx_seq_one_letter_code
_entity_poly.pdbx_strand_id
1 'polypeptide(L)'
;MENESDQMMVDEALEAETVDALRRLFANDVTPDRSAPDAPRESSTLIGEVTDTHHPDAMGRIRVKWSMPDGTTCEHWLECVDGVKPEIGDRVLLQSPSNWPEYLIASLLKRKGSGEPVEPVVEPAMALALEADKCVQISDASGCPLLQVRASPDGPVVTLLNRNVNIEVAGKLRLSAQTLELEGGRGGVDIRTEADTVVRSRYVRLN
;
A
#
# COMPACT_ATOMS: atom_id res chain seq x y z
N MET A 1 -43.89 39.15 -59.25
CA MET A 1 -43.51 39.30 -57.83
C MET A 1 -44.16 38.11 -57.13
N GLU A 2 -43.63 36.90 -57.37
CA GLU A 2 -44.24 35.61 -56.97
C GLU A 2 -43.17 34.55 -56.62
N ASN A 3 -41.95 34.97 -56.22
CA ASN A 3 -40.83 34.03 -55.97
C ASN A 3 -40.35 33.97 -54.50
N GLU A 4 -40.87 34.81 -53.59
CA GLU A 4 -40.45 34.78 -52.18
C GLU A 4 -41.32 33.83 -51.32
N SER A 5 -42.60 33.64 -51.68
CA SER A 5 -43.50 32.77 -50.93
C SER A 5 -43.21 31.27 -51.12
N ASP A 6 -42.71 30.88 -52.30
CA ASP A 6 -42.31 29.50 -52.58
C ASP A 6 -40.98 29.13 -51.88
N GLN A 7 -40.07 30.09 -51.69
CA GLN A 7 -38.82 29.88 -50.97
C GLN A 7 -39.04 29.73 -49.46
N MET A 8 -39.96 30.50 -48.87
CA MET A 8 -40.26 30.43 -47.43
C MET A 8 -40.94 29.10 -47.04
N MET A 9 -41.78 28.53 -47.91
CA MET A 9 -42.44 27.24 -47.69
C MET A 9 -41.49 26.04 -47.81
N VAL A 10 -40.43 26.16 -48.62
CA VAL A 10 -39.41 25.11 -48.79
C VAL A 10 -38.47 25.05 -47.59
N ASP A 11 -38.09 26.20 -47.03
CA ASP A 11 -37.26 26.25 -45.81
C ASP A 11 -38.02 25.71 -44.58
N GLU A 12 -39.31 26.01 -44.44
CA GLU A 12 -40.15 25.52 -43.33
C GLU A 12 -40.35 24.00 -43.38
N ALA A 13 -40.46 23.44 -44.60
CA ALA A 13 -40.53 21.99 -44.81
C ALA A 13 -39.21 21.28 -44.50
N LEU A 14 -38.07 21.90 -44.84
CA LEU A 14 -36.73 21.36 -44.57
C LEU A 14 -36.41 21.39 -43.06
N GLU A 15 -36.82 22.45 -42.36
CA GLU A 15 -36.71 22.54 -40.90
C GLU A 15 -37.56 21.48 -40.21
N ALA A 16 -38.78 21.24 -40.68
CA ALA A 16 -39.65 20.20 -40.14
C ALA A 16 -39.05 18.79 -40.31
N GLU A 17 -38.49 18.47 -41.49
CA GLU A 17 -37.78 17.21 -41.72
C GLU A 17 -36.53 17.07 -40.84
N THR A 18 -35.80 18.17 -40.63
CA THR A 18 -34.59 18.16 -39.78
C THR A 18 -34.94 17.96 -38.31
N VAL A 19 -36.02 18.58 -37.83
CA VAL A 19 -36.53 18.39 -36.48
C VAL A 19 -37.05 16.96 -36.27
N ASP A 20 -37.71 16.37 -37.26
CA ASP A 20 -38.15 14.98 -37.20
C ASP A 20 -36.99 13.99 -37.29
N ALA A 21 -35.93 14.30 -38.04
CA ALA A 21 -34.69 13.52 -38.07
C ALA A 21 -33.97 13.56 -36.71
N LEU A 22 -33.91 14.73 -36.06
CA LEU A 22 -33.38 14.88 -34.71
C LEU A 22 -34.23 14.14 -33.68
N ARG A 23 -35.57 14.22 -33.76
CA ARG A 23 -36.46 13.44 -32.90
C ARG A 23 -36.28 11.93 -33.08
N ARG A 24 -36.02 11.45 -34.30
CA ARG A 24 -35.69 10.03 -34.53
C ARG A 24 -34.34 9.65 -33.94
N LEU A 25 -33.35 10.55 -33.95
CA LEU A 25 -32.06 10.36 -33.30
C LEU A 25 -32.20 10.24 -31.77
N PHE A 26 -33.01 11.10 -31.14
CA PHE A 26 -33.28 11.04 -29.70
C PHE A 26 -34.31 9.98 -29.29
N ALA A 27 -35.19 9.53 -30.19
CA ALA A 27 -36.08 8.39 -29.96
C ALA A 27 -35.34 7.04 -30.11
N ASN A 28 -34.21 7.05 -30.82
CA ASN A 28 -33.26 5.95 -30.89
C ASN A 28 -32.18 6.01 -29.80
N ASP A 29 -32.33 6.89 -28.79
CA ASP A 29 -31.70 6.62 -27.50
C ASP A 29 -32.31 5.33 -26.98
N VAL A 30 -31.61 4.25 -27.33
CA VAL A 30 -31.64 2.96 -26.68
C VAL A 30 -31.67 3.24 -25.19
N THR A 31 -32.87 3.22 -24.60
CA THR A 31 -33.00 2.81 -23.21
C THR A 31 -32.13 1.58 -23.09
N PRO A 32 -31.07 1.58 -22.26
CA PRO A 32 -30.25 0.40 -22.10
C PRO A 32 -31.22 -0.71 -21.76
N ASP A 33 -31.21 -1.73 -22.61
CA ASP A 33 -32.02 -2.92 -22.47
C ASP A 33 -31.96 -3.31 -21.01
N ARG A 34 -33.10 -3.19 -20.33
CA ARG A 34 -33.24 -3.63 -18.95
C ARG A 34 -33.41 -5.14 -19.06
N SER A 35 -32.32 -5.78 -19.49
CA SER A 35 -32.13 -7.21 -19.52
C SER A 35 -32.62 -7.74 -18.17
N ALA A 36 -33.38 -8.83 -18.26
CA ALA A 36 -34.04 -9.57 -17.19
C ALA A 36 -33.28 -9.51 -15.84
N PRO A 37 -33.98 -9.65 -14.69
CA PRO A 37 -33.30 -9.72 -13.39
C PRO A 37 -32.15 -10.71 -13.49
N ASP A 38 -30.92 -10.18 -13.45
CA ASP A 38 -29.71 -10.97 -13.54
C ASP A 38 -29.86 -12.07 -12.50
N ALA A 39 -29.79 -13.33 -12.94
CA ALA A 39 -29.62 -14.44 -12.02
C ALA A 39 -28.51 -14.04 -11.04
N PRO A 40 -28.62 -14.36 -9.73
CA PRO A 40 -27.66 -13.90 -8.74
C PRO A 40 -26.24 -14.11 -9.26
N ARG A 41 -25.53 -13.02 -9.58
CA ARG A 41 -24.17 -13.11 -10.08
C ARG A 41 -23.36 -13.70 -8.93
N GLU A 42 -23.06 -14.99 -9.03
CA GLU A 42 -22.22 -15.65 -8.05
C GLU A 42 -20.90 -14.90 -8.00
N SER A 43 -20.47 -14.55 -6.79
CA SER A 43 -19.22 -13.83 -6.60
C SER A 43 -18.09 -14.69 -7.15
N SER A 44 -17.52 -14.28 -8.28
CA SER A 44 -16.47 -15.02 -8.95
C SER A 44 -15.12 -14.36 -8.71
N THR A 45 -14.09 -15.19 -8.58
CA THR A 45 -12.70 -14.74 -8.41
C THR A 45 -11.87 -15.31 -9.55
N LEU A 46 -11.16 -14.44 -10.27
CA LEU A 46 -10.32 -14.78 -11.42
C LEU A 46 -8.91 -14.23 -11.25
N ILE A 47 -7.99 -14.69 -12.10
CA ILE A 47 -6.63 -14.16 -12.18
C ILE A 47 -6.46 -13.44 -13.50
N GLY A 48 -6.01 -12.19 -13.44
CA GLY A 48 -5.65 -11.39 -14.61
C GLY A 48 -4.18 -11.00 -14.63
N GLU A 49 -3.74 -10.45 -15.76
CA GLU A 49 -2.41 -9.89 -15.98
C GLU A 49 -2.54 -8.41 -16.35
N VAL A 50 -1.78 -7.56 -15.67
CA VAL A 50 -1.79 -6.11 -15.91
C VAL A 50 -1.09 -5.83 -17.24
N THR A 51 -1.80 -5.22 -18.18
CA THR A 51 -1.25 -4.83 -19.49
C THR A 51 -0.85 -3.37 -19.55
N ASP A 52 -1.51 -2.51 -18.75
CA ASP A 52 -1.22 -1.08 -18.68
C ASP A 52 -1.65 -0.49 -17.32
N THR A 53 -0.93 0.50 -16.85
CA THR A 53 -1.18 1.21 -15.58
C THR A 53 -1.55 2.68 -15.78
N HIS A 54 -1.53 3.18 -17.02
CA HIS A 54 -1.79 4.59 -17.34
C HIS A 54 -3.02 4.73 -18.23
N HIS A 55 -4.19 4.89 -17.62
CA HIS A 55 -5.40 5.22 -18.37
C HIS A 55 -5.32 6.66 -18.92
N PRO A 56 -5.67 6.91 -20.20
CA PRO A 56 -5.56 8.24 -20.82
C PRO A 56 -6.39 9.32 -20.10
N ASP A 57 -7.64 9.00 -19.74
CA ASP A 57 -8.58 10.00 -19.19
C ASP A 57 -9.02 9.78 -17.71
N ALA A 58 -8.78 8.61 -17.12
CA ALA A 58 -9.31 8.22 -15.80
C ALA A 58 -8.20 7.72 -14.87
N MET A 59 -7.63 8.62 -14.07
CA MET A 59 -6.57 8.29 -13.12
C MET A 59 -6.98 7.18 -12.15
N GLY A 60 -6.12 6.16 -12.00
CA GLY A 60 -6.33 5.05 -11.07
C GLY A 60 -6.99 3.81 -11.66
N ARG A 61 -7.45 3.82 -12.92
CA ARG A 61 -7.86 2.61 -13.64
C ARG A 61 -6.65 1.89 -14.23
N ILE A 62 -6.64 0.57 -14.09
CA ILE A 62 -5.56 -0.31 -14.53
C ILE A 62 -6.10 -1.27 -15.58
N ARG A 63 -5.40 -1.42 -16.69
CA ARG A 63 -5.80 -2.31 -17.78
C ARG A 63 -5.33 -3.73 -17.46
N VAL A 64 -6.27 -4.66 -17.46
CA VAL A 64 -6.02 -6.05 -17.12
C VAL A 64 -6.60 -6.95 -18.20
N LYS A 65 -5.84 -7.98 -18.57
CA LYS A 65 -6.24 -9.04 -19.46
C LYS A 65 -6.42 -10.35 -18.68
N TRP A 66 -7.51 -11.07 -18.91
CA TRP A 66 -7.75 -12.36 -18.27
C TRP A 66 -8.55 -13.30 -19.17
N SER A 67 -8.55 -14.58 -18.82
CA SER A 67 -9.32 -15.61 -19.52
C SER A 67 -10.54 -16.01 -18.69
N MET A 68 -11.69 -16.06 -19.35
CA MET A 68 -12.94 -16.57 -18.80
C MET A 68 -12.96 -18.11 -18.90
N PRO A 69 -13.78 -18.80 -18.06
CA PRO A 69 -13.86 -20.26 -18.07
C PRO A 69 -14.31 -20.88 -19.41
N ASP A 70 -15.03 -20.11 -20.23
CA ASP A 70 -15.44 -20.48 -21.59
C ASP A 70 -14.30 -20.39 -22.63
N GLY A 71 -13.10 -19.96 -22.21
CA GLY A 71 -11.93 -19.77 -23.07
C GLY A 71 -11.86 -18.39 -23.72
N THR A 72 -12.85 -17.52 -23.53
CA THR A 72 -12.84 -16.15 -24.04
C THR A 72 -11.79 -15.34 -23.29
N THR A 73 -11.03 -14.53 -24.01
CA THR A 73 -10.08 -13.59 -23.41
C THR A 73 -10.70 -12.21 -23.33
N CYS A 74 -10.76 -11.64 -22.13
CA CYS A 74 -11.27 -10.31 -21.87
C CYS A 74 -10.10 -9.37 -21.54
N GLU A 75 -10.25 -8.10 -21.91
CA GLU A 75 -9.30 -7.05 -21.53
C GLU A 75 -10.08 -5.75 -21.24
N HIS A 76 -9.97 -5.23 -20.03
CA HIS A 76 -10.68 -4.03 -19.60
C HIS A 76 -9.87 -3.19 -18.61
N TRP A 77 -10.26 -1.91 -18.52
CA TRP A 77 -9.79 -0.98 -17.50
C TRP A 77 -10.61 -1.13 -16.23
N LEU A 78 -9.99 -1.67 -15.19
CA LEU A 78 -10.64 -2.00 -13.92
C LEU A 78 -10.20 -1.05 -12.82
N GLU A 79 -11.07 -0.91 -11.82
CA GLU A 79 -10.74 -0.19 -10.60
C GLU A 79 -9.88 -1.04 -9.67
N CYS A 80 -8.97 -0.38 -8.96
CA CYS A 80 -8.05 -1.00 -8.02
C CYS A 80 -8.43 -0.62 -6.60
N VAL A 81 -8.56 -1.62 -5.72
CA VAL A 81 -8.80 -1.36 -4.29
C VAL A 81 -7.64 -0.55 -3.73
N ASP A 82 -7.98 0.37 -2.84
CA ASP A 82 -7.00 1.30 -2.26
C ASP A 82 -5.84 0.56 -1.57
N GLY A 83 -4.63 1.11 -1.73
CA GLY A 83 -3.39 0.49 -1.24
C GLY A 83 -2.80 -0.63 -2.12
N VAL A 84 -3.50 -1.09 -3.17
CA VAL A 84 -2.94 -2.01 -4.17
C VAL A 84 -2.30 -1.19 -5.30
N LYS A 85 -1.02 -1.46 -5.60
CA LYS A 85 -0.25 -0.76 -6.64
C LYS A 85 0.31 -1.76 -7.66
N PRO A 86 -0.48 -2.16 -8.68
CA PRO A 86 -0.03 -3.08 -9.72
C PRO A 86 0.94 -2.43 -10.69
N GLU A 87 1.93 -3.20 -11.15
CA GLU A 87 2.81 -2.84 -12.26
C GLU A 87 2.49 -3.65 -13.52
N ILE A 88 2.94 -3.19 -14.69
CA ILE A 88 2.75 -3.90 -15.96
C ILE A 88 3.42 -5.29 -15.87
N GLY A 89 2.67 -6.34 -16.22
CA GLY A 89 3.08 -7.74 -16.13
C GLY A 89 2.76 -8.42 -14.79
N ASP A 90 2.27 -7.67 -13.79
CA ASP A 90 1.82 -8.28 -12.55
C ASP A 90 0.59 -9.16 -12.76
N ARG A 91 0.52 -10.25 -11.98
CA ARG A 91 -0.71 -11.03 -11.84
C ARG A 91 -1.55 -10.44 -10.73
N VAL A 92 -2.84 -10.26 -11.00
CA VAL A 92 -3.80 -9.67 -10.08
C VAL A 92 -4.96 -10.61 -9.82
N LEU A 93 -5.53 -10.52 -8.62
CA LEU A 93 -6.78 -11.17 -8.27
C LEU A 93 -7.96 -10.25 -8.63
N LEU A 94 -8.82 -10.74 -9.51
CA LEU A 94 -10.05 -10.05 -9.93
C LEU A 94 -11.23 -10.59 -9.14
N GLN A 95 -12.05 -9.70 -8.60
CA GLN A 95 -13.29 -10.07 -7.93
C GLN A 95 -14.48 -9.40 -8.61
N SER A 96 -15.58 -10.13 -8.76
CA SER A 96 -16.87 -9.58 -9.19
C SER A 96 -17.87 -9.71 -8.04
N PRO A 97 -17.91 -8.75 -7.09
CA PRO A 97 -18.95 -8.71 -6.08
C PRO A 97 -20.34 -8.69 -6.72
N SER A 98 -21.31 -9.38 -6.12
CA SER A 98 -22.67 -9.46 -6.66
C SER A 98 -23.41 -8.12 -6.70
N ASN A 99 -22.95 -7.12 -5.93
CA ASN A 99 -23.49 -5.78 -5.86
C ASN A 99 -22.66 -4.73 -6.62
N TRP A 100 -21.70 -5.15 -7.44
CA TRP A 100 -20.83 -4.27 -8.21
C TRP A 100 -20.92 -4.62 -9.71
N PRO A 101 -20.94 -3.62 -10.63
CA PRO A 101 -21.22 -3.88 -12.04
C PRO A 101 -20.05 -4.49 -12.81
N GLU A 102 -18.81 -4.28 -12.36
CA GLU A 102 -17.57 -4.66 -13.05
C GLU A 102 -16.68 -5.57 -12.18
N TYR A 103 -15.62 -6.13 -12.76
CA TYR A 103 -14.55 -6.71 -11.95
C TYR A 103 -13.72 -5.61 -11.29
N LEU A 104 -13.18 -5.90 -10.11
CA LEU A 104 -12.23 -5.04 -9.41
C LEU A 104 -10.94 -5.79 -9.09
N ILE A 105 -9.83 -5.06 -9.09
CA ILE A 105 -8.52 -5.59 -8.68
C ILE A 105 -8.46 -5.56 -7.16
N ALA A 106 -8.57 -6.74 -6.55
CA ALA A 106 -8.63 -6.89 -5.10
C ALA A 106 -7.24 -7.04 -4.46
N SER A 107 -6.27 -7.65 -5.17
CA SER A 107 -4.91 -7.83 -4.68
C SER A 107 -3.92 -8.21 -5.77
N LEU A 108 -2.63 -8.11 -5.46
CA LEU A 108 -1.54 -8.65 -6.28
C LEU A 108 -1.30 -10.11 -5.93
N LEU A 109 -1.29 -10.97 -6.96
CA LEU A 109 -0.88 -12.34 -6.85
C LEU A 109 0.63 -12.44 -7.09
N LYS A 110 1.42 -12.10 -6.07
CA LYS A 110 2.87 -12.30 -6.12
C LYS A 110 3.15 -13.80 -6.17
N ARG A 111 3.81 -14.25 -7.23
CA ARG A 111 4.35 -15.60 -7.30
C ARG A 111 5.35 -15.73 -6.15
N LYS A 112 5.03 -16.49 -5.11
CA LYS A 112 6.07 -16.99 -4.20
C LYS A 112 6.97 -17.88 -5.06
N GLY A 113 8.11 -17.34 -5.47
CA GLY A 113 9.22 -18.18 -5.89
C GLY A 113 9.47 -19.20 -4.78
N SER A 114 9.86 -20.42 -5.15
CA SER A 114 10.40 -21.43 -4.24
C SER A 114 11.79 -21.03 -3.71
N GLY A 115 11.96 -19.75 -3.38
CA GLY A 115 13.19 -19.17 -2.84
C GLY A 115 13.01 -18.90 -1.36
N GLU A 116 14.11 -18.99 -0.61
CA GLU A 116 14.20 -18.73 0.82
C GLU A 116 13.45 -17.44 1.22
N PRO A 117 12.86 -17.40 2.44
CA PRO A 117 12.25 -16.18 2.95
C PRO A 117 13.26 -15.04 2.94
N VAL A 118 13.10 -14.11 2.00
CA VAL A 118 13.82 -12.84 2.03
C VAL A 118 13.18 -12.01 3.15
N GLU A 119 13.96 -11.72 4.17
CA GLU A 119 13.56 -10.86 5.27
C GLU A 119 13.13 -9.50 4.69
N PRO A 120 11.93 -8.99 5.01
CA PRO A 120 11.42 -7.77 4.41
C PRO A 120 12.39 -6.62 4.70
N VAL A 121 12.82 -5.92 3.66
CA VAL A 121 13.61 -4.70 3.81
C VAL A 121 12.69 -3.67 4.48
N VAL A 122 12.91 -3.44 5.77
CA VAL A 122 12.17 -2.45 6.55
C VAL A 122 12.74 -1.08 6.22
N GLU A 123 12.03 -0.30 5.41
CA GLU A 123 12.37 1.10 5.19
C GLU A 123 11.94 1.95 6.40
N PRO A 124 12.78 2.87 6.90
CA PRO A 124 12.42 3.72 8.03
C PRO A 124 11.35 4.73 7.60
N ALA A 125 10.23 4.75 8.31
CA ALA A 125 9.15 5.73 8.08
C ALA A 125 9.60 7.20 8.24
N MET A 126 10.72 7.43 8.92
CA MET A 126 11.41 8.72 9.02
C MET A 126 12.90 8.47 9.25
N ALA A 127 13.77 9.15 8.49
CA ALA A 127 15.22 9.07 8.64
C ALA A 127 15.80 10.45 9.00
N LEU A 128 16.54 10.51 10.10
CA LEU A 128 17.32 11.69 10.48
C LEU A 128 18.79 11.42 10.18
N ALA A 129 19.38 12.16 9.25
CA ALA A 129 20.80 12.07 8.93
C ALA A 129 21.61 12.98 9.87
N LEU A 130 22.56 12.40 10.62
CA LEU A 130 23.51 13.15 11.43
C LEU A 130 24.69 13.57 10.57
N GLU A 131 25.06 14.85 10.62
CA GLU A 131 26.34 15.32 10.09
C GLU A 131 27.50 14.76 10.94
N ALA A 132 28.72 14.80 10.37
CA ALA A 132 29.93 14.55 11.14
C ALA A 132 29.97 15.45 12.39
N ASP A 133 30.37 14.88 13.51
CA ASP A 133 30.48 15.55 14.82
C ASP A 133 29.16 16.07 15.42
N LYS A 134 28.00 15.64 14.89
CA LYS A 134 26.69 15.92 15.48
C LYS A 134 26.14 14.72 16.25
N CYS A 135 25.20 15.00 17.16
CA CYS A 135 24.47 13.99 17.91
C CYS A 135 22.99 14.35 17.99
N VAL A 136 22.14 13.33 18.17
CA VAL A 136 20.76 13.52 18.63
C VAL A 136 20.80 13.55 20.15
N GLN A 137 20.21 14.57 20.76
CA GLN A 137 20.09 14.67 22.21
C GLN A 137 18.63 14.84 22.62
N ILE A 138 18.18 14.03 23.57
CA ILE A 138 16.90 14.19 24.26
C ILE A 138 17.20 14.84 25.60
N SER A 139 16.49 15.93 25.89
CA SER A 139 16.60 16.67 27.14
C SER A 139 15.23 16.73 27.83
N ASP A 140 15.21 16.92 29.14
CA ASP A 140 13.97 17.14 29.89
C ASP A 140 13.40 18.55 29.67
N ALA A 141 12.26 18.85 30.29
CA ALA A 141 11.60 20.15 30.18
C ALA A 141 12.42 21.32 30.76
N SER A 142 13.43 21.04 31.59
CA SER A 142 14.35 22.03 32.13
C SER A 142 15.60 22.21 31.26
N GLY A 143 15.74 21.45 30.18
CA GLY A 143 16.90 21.45 29.30
C GLY A 143 18.04 20.55 29.78
N CYS A 144 17.85 19.73 30.82
CA CYS A 144 18.88 18.79 31.26
C CYS A 144 18.95 17.57 30.32
N PRO A 145 20.14 17.17 29.83
CA PRO A 145 20.28 16.08 28.89
C PRO A 145 20.00 14.72 29.56
N LEU A 146 19.22 13.87 28.87
CA LEU A 146 18.85 12.53 29.34
C LEU A 146 19.51 11.43 28.51
N LEU A 147 19.45 11.54 27.18
CA LEU A 147 19.93 10.55 26.22
C LEU A 147 20.66 11.26 25.08
N GLN A 148 21.75 10.67 24.61
CA GLN A 148 22.45 11.11 23.42
C GLN A 148 22.75 9.92 22.50
N VAL A 149 22.56 10.11 21.20
CA VAL A 149 22.96 9.18 20.14
C VAL A 149 23.94 9.89 19.23
N ARG A 150 25.13 9.33 19.05
CA ARG A 150 26.16 9.89 18.15
C ARG A 150 26.79 8.80 17.29
N ALA A 151 27.27 9.20 16.12
CA ALA A 151 28.20 8.37 15.37
C ALA A 151 29.59 8.46 16.01
N SER A 152 30.33 7.34 16.00
CA SER A 152 31.74 7.27 16.38
C SER A 152 32.50 6.40 15.36
N PRO A 153 33.84 6.46 15.31
CA PRO A 153 34.63 5.61 14.42
C PRO A 153 34.39 4.11 14.64
N ASP A 154 34.08 3.71 15.88
CA ASP A 154 33.83 2.32 16.27
C ASP A 154 32.35 1.92 16.13
N GLY A 155 31.50 2.82 15.60
CA GLY A 155 30.07 2.61 15.40
C GLY A 155 29.18 3.58 16.19
N PRO A 156 27.85 3.38 16.17
CA PRO A 156 26.91 4.22 16.89
C PRO A 156 27.04 4.05 18.40
N VAL A 157 27.04 5.16 19.13
CA VAL A 157 27.09 5.17 20.60
C VAL A 157 25.83 5.82 21.15
N VAL A 158 25.15 5.08 22.03
CA VAL A 158 24.03 5.56 22.83
C VAL A 158 24.53 5.82 24.25
N THR A 159 24.36 7.04 24.74
CA THR A 159 24.82 7.45 26.08
C THR A 159 23.65 7.98 26.90
N LEU A 160 23.50 7.45 28.12
CA LEU A 160 22.53 7.91 29.10
C LEU A 160 23.26 8.93 30.00
N LEU A 161 22.90 10.20 29.90
CA LEU A 161 23.72 11.33 30.36
C LEU A 161 23.45 11.81 31.80
N ASN A 162 22.45 11.22 32.46
CA ASN A 162 22.10 11.58 33.83
C ASN A 162 22.69 10.59 34.86
N ARG A 163 22.80 11.01 36.11
CA ARG A 163 23.19 10.15 37.23
C ARG A 163 22.00 9.26 37.61
N ASN A 164 22.29 8.01 37.95
CA ASN A 164 21.30 6.99 38.36
C ASN A 164 20.27 6.71 37.25
N VAL A 165 20.68 5.87 36.30
CA VAL A 165 19.86 5.49 35.15
C VAL A 165 19.12 4.20 35.45
N ASN A 166 17.81 4.19 35.20
CA ASN A 166 16.97 3.00 35.28
C ASN A 166 16.47 2.62 33.89
N ILE A 167 16.46 1.32 33.59
CA ILE A 167 15.83 0.75 32.40
C ILE A 167 14.65 -0.10 32.88
N GLU A 168 13.44 0.44 32.80
CA GLU A 168 12.21 -0.23 33.23
C GLU A 168 11.45 -0.76 32.02
N VAL A 169 11.06 -2.03 32.06
CA VAL A 169 10.28 -2.68 31.01
C VAL A 169 9.09 -3.40 31.62
N ALA A 170 7.90 -3.25 31.02
CA ALA A 170 6.69 -3.94 31.48
C ALA A 170 6.71 -5.46 31.16
N GLY A 171 7.54 -5.87 30.20
CA GLY A 171 7.63 -7.24 29.73
C GLY A 171 9.07 -7.76 29.77
N LYS A 172 9.57 -8.19 28.62
CA LYS A 172 10.88 -8.84 28.51
C LYS A 172 11.93 -7.89 27.96
N LEU A 173 13.02 -7.69 28.70
CA LEU A 173 14.26 -7.10 28.18
C LEU A 173 15.17 -8.21 27.62
N ARG A 174 15.68 -8.02 26.40
CA ARG A 174 16.69 -8.89 25.78
C ARG A 174 17.86 -8.06 25.30
N LEU A 175 19.06 -8.39 25.77
CA LEU A 175 20.33 -7.88 25.25
C LEU A 175 20.97 -8.98 24.41
N SER A 176 21.50 -8.66 23.23
CA SER A 176 22.12 -9.64 22.33
C SER A 176 23.24 -8.97 21.56
N ALA A 177 24.43 -9.56 21.66
CA ALA A 177 25.65 -9.08 21.03
C ALA A 177 26.62 -10.26 20.89
N GLN A 178 27.68 -10.08 20.10
CA GLN A 178 28.79 -11.06 20.07
C GLN A 178 29.49 -11.12 21.42
N THR A 179 29.68 -9.96 22.06
CA THR A 179 30.24 -9.80 23.39
C THR A 179 29.36 -8.85 24.20
N LEU A 180 29.05 -9.21 25.46
CA LEU A 180 28.36 -8.34 26.41
C LEU A 180 29.27 -8.12 27.61
N GLU A 181 29.60 -6.86 27.89
CA GLU A 181 30.43 -6.45 29.02
C GLU A 181 29.59 -5.64 30.01
N LEU A 182 29.69 -5.99 31.29
CA LEU A 182 29.01 -5.30 32.39
C LEU A 182 30.07 -4.92 33.43
N GLU A 183 30.40 -3.64 33.49
CA GLU A 183 31.42 -3.12 34.40
C GLU A 183 30.77 -2.29 35.50
N GLY A 184 30.91 -2.76 36.73
CA GLY A 184 30.62 -1.98 37.91
C GLY A 184 31.85 -1.16 38.27
N GLY A 185 31.67 0.14 38.55
CA GLY A 185 32.73 0.97 39.12
C GLY A 185 33.08 0.53 40.55
N ARG A 186 33.35 1.48 41.44
CA ARG A 186 33.67 1.17 42.85
C ARG A 186 32.61 0.33 43.58
N GLY A 187 31.36 0.36 43.12
CA GLY A 187 30.26 -0.39 43.70
C GLY A 187 30.10 -1.83 43.20
N GLY A 188 30.83 -2.23 42.15
CA GLY A 188 30.66 -3.55 41.52
C GLY A 188 29.32 -3.70 40.79
N VAL A 189 28.96 -4.95 40.49
CA VAL A 189 27.73 -5.34 39.81
C VAL A 189 26.87 -6.17 40.77
N ASP A 190 25.62 -5.77 40.95
CA ASP A 190 24.63 -6.49 41.77
C ASP A 190 23.50 -6.97 40.86
N ILE A 191 23.20 -8.28 40.92
CA ILE A 191 22.15 -8.92 40.13
C ILE A 191 21.13 -9.51 41.11
N ARG A 192 19.91 -8.97 41.08
CA ARG A 192 18.80 -9.40 41.94
C ARG A 192 17.62 -9.86 41.10
N THR A 193 16.95 -10.91 41.59
CA THR A 193 15.76 -11.49 40.99
C THR A 193 14.82 -11.94 42.10
N GLU A 194 13.51 -11.83 41.86
CA GLU A 194 12.49 -12.38 42.77
C GLU A 194 12.33 -13.89 42.58
N ALA A 195 12.61 -14.38 41.36
CA ALA A 195 12.53 -15.78 40.97
C ALA A 195 13.93 -16.32 40.64
N ASP A 196 14.01 -17.37 39.82
CA ASP A 196 15.28 -18.02 39.50
C ASP A 196 16.18 -17.17 38.57
N THR A 197 17.50 -17.21 38.85
CA THR A 197 18.53 -16.78 37.90
C THR A 197 19.18 -18.00 37.27
N VAL A 198 19.29 -18.01 35.94
CA VAL A 198 19.94 -19.08 35.19
C VAL A 198 21.09 -18.49 34.38
N VAL A 199 22.33 -18.89 34.71
CA VAL A 199 23.54 -18.55 33.94
C VAL A 199 23.96 -19.78 33.15
N ARG A 200 23.93 -19.69 31.81
CA ARG A 200 24.37 -20.77 30.91
C ARG A 200 25.61 -20.33 30.16
N SER A 201 26.70 -21.02 30.41
CA SER A 201 27.96 -20.84 29.70
C SER A 201 28.69 -22.17 29.62
N ARG A 202 29.58 -22.29 28.64
CA ARG A 202 30.54 -23.40 28.62
C ARG A 202 31.51 -23.32 29.81
N TYR A 203 31.84 -22.09 30.23
CA TYR A 203 32.72 -21.81 31.36
C TYR A 203 32.18 -20.65 32.19
N VAL A 204 32.08 -20.85 33.50
CA VAL A 204 31.76 -19.79 34.47
C VAL A 204 32.94 -19.67 35.42
N ARG A 205 33.50 -18.47 35.53
CA ARG A 205 34.57 -18.15 36.49
C ARG A 205 34.03 -17.15 37.48
N LEU A 206 34.07 -17.50 38.75
CA LEU A 206 33.78 -16.62 39.88
C LEU A 206 35.12 -16.35 40.56
N ASN A 207 35.46 -15.07 40.72
CA ASN A 207 36.66 -14.64 41.44
C ASN A 207 36.26 -14.05 42.78
#